data_AF-A0A1H3YXC7-F1
#
_entry.id   AF-A0A1H3YXC7-F1
#
_cell.length_a   1.000
_cell.length_b   1.000
_cell.length_c   1.000
_cell.angle_alpha   90.00
_cell.angle_beta   90.00
_cell.angle_gamma   90.00
#
_symmetry.space_group_name_H-M   'P 1'
#
loop_
_entity.id
_entity.type
_entity.pdbx_description
1 polymer ?
#
loop_
_entity_poly.entity_id
_entity_poly.type
_entity_poly.pdbx_seq_one_letter_code
_entity_poly.pdbx_strand_id
1 'polypeptide(L)'
;MDLKKPNINILNEDLMFLDRIDYYTSLWFKRHWRECGTFEFHLSEWVPGLELGQRIMLDADGERSGIIETIEFDDYDLKDITVSGRCLRSLLKARNILPTAAGYDTYNTNIEDIMHGLVDKNAANPTKAGRKYPNLVMAASGHRGGTTSYQSTYGVLMDELAKLSELSQIGTRVILDYAGKKLRFETVTGVDRTYNNTAGNGWAVFSQKFSNVEKRVLTQSIADYRNMAYVAGQGEEADREIVLLGDELTGYDRREVYVDARDIGKDSDVTLADRGKAKLAEYPKVSSYQASVDPSGYKTSWDLGDFVSILDTELGIQQDQQIISVKEAWEKDGATLEVEFGSPLKTIYQAIKRDTAVQTATTKGPPGTDGKTPTFHVGEDGHLYATYN
;
A
#
# COMPACT_ATOMS: atom_id res chain seq x y z
N MET A 1 24.59 1.21 15.53
CA MET A 1 24.84 -0.16 15.03
C MET A 1 24.67 -0.07 13.53
N ASP A 2 25.72 -0.29 12.75
CA ASP A 2 25.70 0.04 11.32
C ASP A 2 24.84 -0.94 10.52
N LEU A 3 24.12 -0.42 9.51
CA LEU A 3 23.38 -1.25 8.57
C LEU A 3 24.35 -2.10 7.74
N LYS A 4 24.46 -3.38 8.07
CA LYS A 4 25.29 -4.31 7.32
C LYS A 4 24.77 -4.45 5.88
N LYS A 5 25.68 -4.37 4.89
CA LYS A 5 25.40 -4.65 3.48
C LYS A 5 24.83 -6.08 3.32
N PRO A 6 23.57 -6.26 2.87
CA PRO A 6 22.96 -7.57 2.71
C PRO A 6 23.41 -8.26 1.42
N ASN A 7 23.23 -9.58 1.33
CA ASN A 7 23.25 -10.27 0.05
C ASN A 7 21.87 -10.22 -0.61
N ILE A 8 21.79 -10.26 -1.94
CA ILE A 8 20.53 -10.37 -2.67
C ILE A 8 20.39 -11.80 -3.18
N ASN A 9 19.44 -12.58 -2.66
CA ASN A 9 19.15 -13.92 -3.18
C ASN A 9 18.04 -13.83 -4.23
N ILE A 10 18.26 -14.44 -5.39
CA ILE A 10 17.31 -14.54 -6.49
C ILE A 10 16.58 -15.88 -6.43
N LEU A 11 15.26 -15.83 -6.57
CA LEU A 11 14.37 -16.98 -6.46
C LEU A 11 13.40 -17.03 -7.65
N ASN A 12 13.06 -18.23 -8.11
CA ASN A 12 12.00 -18.39 -9.12
C ASN A 12 10.58 -18.28 -8.51
N GLU A 13 9.53 -18.47 -9.31
CA GLU A 13 8.14 -18.40 -8.85
C GLU A 13 7.78 -19.47 -7.79
N ASP A 14 8.39 -20.66 -7.89
CA ASP A 14 8.28 -21.73 -6.90
C ASP A 14 9.11 -21.48 -5.63
N LEU A 15 9.74 -20.30 -5.52
CA LEU A 15 10.60 -19.87 -4.42
C LEU A 15 11.84 -20.76 -4.26
N MET A 16 12.32 -21.35 -5.35
CA MET A 16 13.58 -22.08 -5.43
C MET A 16 14.73 -21.10 -5.66
N PHE A 17 15.84 -21.31 -4.96
CA PHE A 17 17.04 -20.50 -5.11
C PHE A 17 17.64 -20.66 -6.51
N LEU A 18 17.95 -19.53 -7.14
CA LEU A 18 18.62 -19.47 -8.44
C LEU A 18 20.06 -18.97 -8.29
N ASP A 19 20.23 -17.82 -7.63
CA ASP A 19 21.54 -17.18 -7.50
C ASP A 19 21.64 -16.26 -6.26
N ARG A 20 22.86 -15.87 -5.91
CA ARG A 20 23.18 -14.89 -4.88
C ARG A 20 24.10 -13.81 -5.45
N ILE A 21 23.70 -12.57 -5.24
CA ILE A 21 24.47 -11.38 -5.60
C ILE A 21 25.01 -10.73 -4.33
N ASP A 22 26.34 -10.65 -4.23
CA ASP A 22 27.07 -9.95 -3.15
C ASP A 22 27.97 -8.81 -3.67
N TYR A 23 27.99 -8.59 -4.99
CA TYR A 23 28.88 -7.64 -5.70
C TYR A 23 28.18 -6.45 -6.37
N TYR A 24 26.99 -6.06 -5.89
CA TYR A 24 26.28 -4.87 -6.39
C TYR A 24 26.97 -3.55 -6.00
N THR A 25 26.84 -2.53 -6.85
CA THR A 25 27.42 -1.18 -6.66
C THR A 25 26.55 -0.32 -5.74
N SER A 26 25.24 -0.44 -5.85
CA SER A 26 24.25 0.19 -4.97
C SER A 26 23.03 -0.71 -4.77
N LEU A 27 22.35 -0.55 -3.64
CA LEU A 27 21.07 -1.17 -3.34
C LEU A 27 20.28 -0.22 -2.45
N TRP A 28 19.00 -0.05 -2.74
CA TRP A 28 18.07 0.46 -1.74
C TRP A 28 16.80 -0.38 -1.69
N PHE A 29 16.23 -0.48 -0.50
CA PHE A 29 14.99 -1.21 -0.25
C PHE A 29 14.08 -0.38 0.66
N LYS A 30 12.92 -0.01 0.13
CA LYS A 30 11.91 0.79 0.82
C LYS A 30 10.76 -0.12 1.26
N ARG A 31 10.54 -0.27 2.55
CA ARG A 31 9.30 -0.84 3.11
C ARG A 31 8.29 0.28 3.35
N HIS A 32 7.01 0.00 3.11
CA HIS A 32 5.94 0.98 3.27
C HIS A 32 4.73 0.33 3.96
N TRP A 33 4.10 1.04 4.89
CA TRP A 33 3.03 0.51 5.73
C TRP A 33 1.73 0.28 4.94
N ARG A 34 1.31 1.30 4.18
CA ARG A 34 0.02 1.33 3.44
C ARG A 34 0.15 0.89 1.97
N GLU A 35 1.06 1.52 1.23
CA GLU A 35 1.38 1.24 -0.19
C GLU A 35 2.46 0.16 -0.38
N CYS A 36 2.81 -0.24 -1.62
CA CYS A 36 3.92 -1.19 -1.79
C CYS A 36 5.25 -0.53 -1.49
N GLY A 37 6.11 -1.28 -0.81
CA GLY A 37 7.54 -1.04 -0.88
C GLY A 37 8.09 -1.24 -2.28
N THR A 38 9.26 -0.65 -2.53
CA THR A 38 10.00 -0.73 -3.78
C THR A 38 11.47 -1.05 -3.48
N PHE A 39 12.19 -1.53 -4.47
CA PHE A 39 13.63 -1.74 -4.38
C PHE A 39 14.28 -1.45 -5.71
N GLU A 40 15.58 -1.21 -5.66
CA GLU A 40 16.45 -1.10 -6.82
C GLU A 40 17.87 -1.45 -6.43
N PHE A 41 18.61 -2.07 -7.34
CA PHE A 41 20.04 -2.31 -7.20
C PHE A 41 20.73 -2.26 -8.54
N HIS A 42 22.02 -1.95 -8.50
CA HIS A 42 22.85 -1.77 -9.68
C HIS A 42 23.97 -2.81 -9.73
N LEU A 43 24.21 -3.35 -10.93
CA LEU A 43 25.28 -4.30 -11.21
C LEU A 43 26.16 -3.81 -12.36
N SER A 44 27.45 -4.13 -12.31
CA SER A 44 28.37 -3.87 -13.43
C SER A 44 28.44 -5.03 -14.43
N GLU A 45 27.92 -6.21 -14.06
CA GLU A 45 27.95 -7.42 -14.88
C GLU A 45 26.62 -8.15 -14.86
N TRP A 46 26.27 -8.75 -16.00
CA TRP A 46 25.03 -9.49 -16.16
C TRP A 46 25.06 -10.77 -15.33
N VAL A 47 23.97 -11.06 -14.63
CA VAL A 47 23.80 -12.27 -13.82
C VAL A 47 22.99 -13.29 -14.61
N PRO A 48 23.56 -14.45 -14.98
CA PRO A 48 22.81 -15.51 -15.63
C PRO A 48 21.58 -15.91 -14.80
N GLY A 49 20.40 -15.87 -15.40
CA GLY A 49 19.16 -16.19 -14.70
C GLY A 49 18.58 -15.03 -13.91
N LEU A 50 18.99 -13.78 -14.12
CA LEU A 50 18.25 -12.59 -13.72
C LEU A 50 17.13 -12.30 -14.72
N GLU A 51 15.87 -12.45 -14.31
CA GLU A 51 14.71 -12.32 -15.21
C GLU A 51 13.53 -11.58 -14.56
N LEU A 52 12.69 -10.98 -15.40
CA LEU A 52 11.43 -10.37 -14.98
C LEU A 52 10.53 -11.41 -14.30
N GLY A 53 9.82 -10.99 -13.26
CA GLY A 53 8.96 -11.86 -12.49
C GLY A 53 9.71 -12.74 -11.50
N GLN A 54 11.03 -12.80 -11.48
CA GLN A 54 11.74 -13.47 -10.38
C GLN A 54 11.61 -12.69 -9.07
N ARG A 55 11.85 -13.37 -7.96
CA ARG A 55 11.76 -12.79 -6.62
C ARG A 55 13.15 -12.51 -6.09
N ILE A 56 13.31 -11.40 -5.37
CA ILE A 56 14.49 -11.15 -4.55
C ILE A 56 14.17 -11.38 -3.07
N MET A 57 15.18 -11.76 -2.29
CA MET A 57 15.15 -11.78 -0.83
C MET A 57 16.51 -11.31 -0.29
N LEU A 58 16.50 -10.24 0.51
CA LEU A 58 17.72 -9.72 1.13
C LEU A 58 18.11 -10.61 2.31
N ASP A 59 19.30 -11.19 2.24
CA ASP A 59 19.75 -12.26 3.14
C ASP A 59 18.65 -13.33 3.32
N ALA A 60 18.33 -13.70 4.56
CA ALA A 60 17.23 -14.60 4.90
C ALA A 60 16.02 -13.83 5.49
N ASP A 61 15.79 -12.59 5.05
CA ASP A 61 14.70 -11.74 5.53
C ASP A 61 13.53 -11.73 4.55
N GLY A 62 12.50 -12.50 4.86
CA GLY A 62 11.29 -12.61 4.05
C GLY A 62 10.46 -11.33 3.93
N GLU A 63 10.66 -10.34 4.82
CA GLU A 63 10.01 -9.02 4.69
C GLU A 63 10.76 -8.10 3.73
N ARG A 64 12.06 -8.30 3.58
CA ARG A 64 12.89 -7.63 2.59
C ARG A 64 12.93 -8.46 1.30
N SER A 65 11.76 -8.66 0.73
CA SER A 65 11.56 -9.42 -0.50
C SER A 65 10.65 -8.70 -1.51
N GLY A 66 10.82 -9.01 -2.78
CA GLY A 66 10.09 -8.34 -3.86
C GLY A 66 10.13 -9.11 -5.17
N ILE A 67 9.44 -8.59 -6.18
CA ILE A 67 9.39 -9.10 -7.55
C ILE A 67 10.14 -8.14 -8.45
N ILE A 68 11.03 -8.67 -9.29
CA ILE A 68 11.73 -7.92 -10.34
C ILE A 68 10.72 -7.57 -11.42
N GLU A 69 10.57 -6.28 -11.70
CA GLU A 69 9.61 -5.77 -12.69
C GLU A 69 10.30 -5.01 -13.82
N THR A 70 11.53 -4.52 -13.59
CA THR A 70 12.33 -3.81 -14.57
C THR A 70 13.77 -4.31 -14.49
N ILE A 71 14.36 -4.56 -15.66
CA ILE A 71 15.79 -4.73 -15.85
C ILE A 71 16.16 -3.80 -17.00
N GLU A 72 17.03 -2.83 -16.71
CA GLU A 72 17.56 -1.89 -17.68
C GLU A 72 19.06 -2.13 -17.82
N PHE A 73 19.54 -2.15 -19.06
CA PHE A 73 20.95 -2.28 -19.39
C PHE A 73 21.38 -1.00 -20.11
N ASP A 74 22.32 -0.27 -19.51
CA ASP A 74 22.92 0.93 -20.07
C ASP A 74 24.41 0.68 -20.34
N ASP A 75 24.84 0.87 -21.60
CA ASP A 75 26.24 0.83 -22.03
C ASP A 75 26.76 2.13 -22.66
N TYR A 76 26.01 3.23 -22.52
CA TYR A 76 26.38 4.51 -23.12
C TYR A 76 27.64 5.13 -22.49
N ASP A 77 27.78 5.04 -21.15
CA ASP A 77 28.93 5.58 -20.40
C ASP A 77 29.69 4.48 -19.66
N LEU A 78 29.21 4.11 -18.48
CA LEU A 78 29.69 2.99 -17.69
C LEU A 78 28.63 1.91 -17.76
N LYS A 79 29.06 0.67 -18.05
CA LYS A 79 28.16 -0.48 -18.07
C LYS A 79 27.44 -0.59 -16.73
N ASP A 80 26.13 -0.35 -16.76
CA ASP A 80 25.25 -0.39 -15.61
C ASP A 80 24.02 -1.24 -15.90
N ILE A 81 23.64 -2.05 -14.93
CA ILE A 81 22.44 -2.86 -14.98
C ILE A 81 21.58 -2.46 -13.80
N THR A 82 20.53 -1.70 -14.07
CA THR A 82 19.56 -1.29 -13.07
C THR A 82 18.47 -2.34 -12.98
N VAL A 83 18.30 -2.95 -11.81
CA VAL A 83 17.24 -3.91 -11.52
C VAL A 83 16.32 -3.31 -10.49
N SER A 84 15.04 -3.17 -10.81
CA SER A 84 14.07 -2.60 -9.88
C SER A 84 12.75 -3.35 -9.86
N GLY A 85 11.99 -3.13 -8.79
CA GLY A 85 10.76 -3.84 -8.57
C GLY A 85 10.01 -3.42 -7.32
N ARG A 86 9.00 -4.22 -6.99
CA ARG A 86 8.08 -3.94 -5.88
C ARG A 86 8.04 -5.09 -4.88
N CYS A 87 7.65 -4.76 -3.66
CA CYS A 87 7.42 -5.70 -2.57
C CYS A 87 6.45 -6.84 -2.97
N LEU A 88 6.51 -8.02 -2.34
CA LEU A 88 5.64 -9.15 -2.72
C LEU A 88 4.14 -8.87 -2.62
N ARG A 89 3.72 -7.88 -1.81
CA ARG A 89 2.34 -7.39 -1.75
C ARG A 89 1.86 -6.84 -3.12
N SER A 90 2.76 -6.50 -4.04
CA SER A 90 2.43 -6.06 -5.40
C SER A 90 1.63 -7.09 -6.20
N LEU A 91 1.71 -8.38 -5.85
CA LEU A 91 0.86 -9.42 -6.42
C LEU A 91 -0.63 -9.08 -6.30
N LEU A 92 -1.03 -8.44 -5.19
CA LEU A 92 -2.42 -8.06 -4.95
C LEU A 92 -2.87 -6.91 -5.86
N LYS A 93 -1.96 -6.17 -6.48
CA LYS A 93 -2.27 -5.12 -7.47
C LYS A 93 -2.74 -5.71 -8.80
N ALA A 94 -2.35 -6.96 -9.12
CA ALA A 94 -2.80 -7.69 -10.30
C ALA A 94 -4.15 -8.41 -10.08
N ARG A 95 -4.92 -8.01 -9.06
CA ARG A 95 -6.24 -8.55 -8.75
C ARG A 95 -7.25 -7.43 -8.55
N ASN A 96 -8.37 -7.50 -9.27
CA ASN A 96 -9.56 -6.72 -8.99
C ASN A 96 -10.49 -7.51 -8.05
N ILE A 97 -11.23 -6.84 -7.19
CA ILE A 97 -12.27 -7.46 -6.37
C ILE A 97 -13.39 -7.94 -7.30
N LEU A 98 -13.70 -9.23 -7.26
CA LEU A 98 -14.87 -9.74 -7.97
C LEU A 98 -16.08 -9.72 -7.04
N PRO A 99 -17.19 -9.09 -7.45
CA PRO A 99 -18.42 -9.09 -6.68
C PRO A 99 -18.97 -10.51 -6.54
N THR A 100 -19.84 -10.68 -5.53
CA THR A 100 -20.70 -11.86 -5.43
C THR A 100 -21.82 -11.80 -6.48
N ALA A 101 -22.73 -12.78 -6.48
CA ALA A 101 -23.92 -12.76 -7.34
C ALA A 101 -24.80 -11.52 -7.12
N ALA A 102 -24.71 -10.86 -5.96
CA ALA A 102 -25.42 -9.62 -5.66
C ALA A 102 -24.88 -8.39 -6.42
N GLY A 103 -23.77 -8.52 -7.16
CA GLY A 103 -23.17 -7.42 -7.91
C GLY A 103 -22.17 -6.58 -7.11
N TYR A 104 -21.99 -6.87 -5.82
CA TYR A 104 -20.99 -6.27 -4.94
C TYR A 104 -20.42 -7.27 -3.94
N ASP A 105 -19.35 -6.88 -3.26
CA ASP A 105 -18.83 -7.55 -2.07
C ASP A 105 -19.09 -6.68 -0.85
N THR A 106 -19.62 -7.26 0.23
CA THR A 106 -20.00 -6.54 1.45
C THR A 106 -19.46 -7.22 2.69
N TYR A 107 -19.07 -6.41 3.66
CA TYR A 107 -18.55 -6.83 4.95
C TYR A 107 -19.12 -5.93 6.04
N ASN A 108 -19.36 -6.48 7.22
CA ASN A 108 -19.70 -5.73 8.43
C ASN A 108 -19.07 -6.41 9.64
N THR A 109 -17.79 -6.11 9.87
CA THR A 109 -16.96 -6.79 10.86
C THR A 109 -15.71 -5.96 11.18
N ASN A 110 -14.78 -6.48 11.97
CA ASN A 110 -13.49 -5.84 12.26
C ASN A 110 -12.70 -5.59 10.97
N ILE A 111 -12.05 -4.43 10.86
CA ILE A 111 -11.32 -4.05 9.64
C ILE A 111 -10.28 -5.09 9.23
N GLU A 112 -9.61 -5.75 10.18
CA GLU A 112 -8.68 -6.85 9.88
C GLU A 112 -9.37 -8.02 9.15
N ASP A 113 -10.56 -8.41 9.59
CA ASP A 113 -11.32 -9.51 8.97
C ASP A 113 -11.78 -9.13 7.56
N ILE A 114 -12.12 -7.86 7.33
CA ILE A 114 -12.42 -7.34 5.98
C ILE A 114 -11.19 -7.49 5.08
N MET A 115 -10.01 -7.06 5.54
CA MET A 115 -8.76 -7.18 4.77
C MET A 115 -8.43 -8.65 4.44
N HIS A 116 -8.59 -9.55 5.42
CA HIS A 116 -8.36 -10.98 5.22
C HIS A 116 -9.37 -11.59 4.24
N GLY A 117 -10.66 -11.29 4.40
CA GLY A 117 -11.72 -11.78 3.51
C GLY A 117 -11.52 -11.34 2.07
N LEU A 118 -11.13 -10.08 1.86
CA LEU A 118 -10.82 -9.54 0.53
C LEU A 118 -9.67 -10.30 -0.15
N VAL A 119 -8.57 -10.55 0.56
CA VAL A 119 -7.41 -11.26 0.00
C VAL A 119 -7.70 -12.74 -0.20
N ASP A 120 -8.36 -13.38 0.76
CA ASP A 120 -8.71 -14.79 0.67
C ASP A 120 -9.59 -15.05 -0.57
N LYS A 121 -10.69 -14.31 -0.70
CA LYS A 121 -11.63 -14.45 -1.82
C LYS A 121 -11.05 -14.10 -3.18
N ASN A 122 -10.06 -13.23 -3.27
CA ASN A 122 -9.58 -12.70 -4.56
C ASN A 122 -8.20 -13.19 -4.98
N ALA A 123 -7.41 -13.77 -4.07
CA ALA A 123 -6.02 -14.12 -4.32
C ALA A 123 -5.63 -15.49 -3.75
N ALA A 124 -5.98 -15.82 -2.49
CA ALA A 124 -5.52 -17.05 -1.85
C ALA A 124 -6.45 -18.25 -2.12
N ASN A 125 -7.76 -18.09 -1.95
CA ASN A 125 -8.79 -19.10 -2.15
C ASN A 125 -9.96 -18.58 -3.00
N PRO A 126 -9.70 -18.07 -4.22
CA PRO A 126 -10.77 -17.56 -5.07
C PRO A 126 -11.66 -18.67 -5.63
N THR A 127 -12.96 -18.40 -5.73
CA THR A 127 -13.92 -19.30 -6.38
C THR A 127 -13.54 -19.60 -7.84
N LYS A 128 -12.99 -18.61 -8.56
CA LYS A 128 -12.42 -18.81 -9.90
C LYS A 128 -10.97 -19.27 -9.76
N ALA A 129 -10.72 -20.57 -9.92
CA ALA A 129 -9.43 -21.21 -9.68
C ALA A 129 -8.24 -20.54 -10.40
N GLY A 130 -8.42 -20.06 -11.64
CA GLY A 130 -7.37 -19.38 -12.41
C GLY A 130 -6.86 -18.06 -11.78
N ARG A 131 -7.49 -17.54 -10.73
CA ARG A 131 -7.02 -16.34 -10.00
C ARG A 131 -6.08 -16.67 -8.85
N LYS A 132 -6.03 -17.94 -8.42
CA LYS A 132 -5.31 -18.36 -7.22
C LYS A 132 -3.81 -18.18 -7.40
N TYR A 133 -3.15 -17.57 -6.41
CA TYR A 133 -1.69 -17.64 -6.28
C TYR A 133 -1.34 -18.93 -5.52
N PRO A 134 -0.67 -19.93 -6.14
CA PRO A 134 -0.51 -21.26 -5.55
C PRO A 134 0.26 -21.29 -4.22
N ASN A 135 1.22 -20.39 -4.05
CA ASN A 135 2.07 -20.28 -2.87
C ASN A 135 1.55 -19.26 -1.84
N LEU A 136 0.47 -18.53 -2.12
CA LEU A 136 -0.11 -17.57 -1.19
C LEU A 136 -0.94 -18.28 -0.11
N VAL A 137 -0.61 -18.02 1.15
CA VAL A 137 -1.32 -18.52 2.32
C VAL A 137 -1.70 -17.36 3.24
N MET A 138 -2.79 -17.54 3.98
CA MET A 138 -3.30 -16.55 4.92
C MET A 138 -2.79 -16.87 6.32
N ALA A 139 -2.25 -15.87 7.02
CA ALA A 139 -2.13 -15.94 8.47
C ALA A 139 -3.53 -15.89 9.12
N ALA A 140 -3.61 -16.32 10.38
CA ALA A 140 -4.83 -16.14 11.17
C ALA A 140 -5.10 -14.64 11.40
N SER A 141 -6.38 -14.26 11.34
CA SER A 141 -6.81 -12.94 11.78
C SER A 141 -6.79 -12.85 13.30
N GLY A 142 -6.32 -11.72 13.83
CA GLY A 142 -6.41 -11.35 15.24
C GLY A 142 -7.67 -10.56 15.58
N HIS A 143 -8.58 -10.33 14.62
CA HIS A 143 -9.81 -9.55 14.80
C HIS A 143 -9.58 -8.11 15.29
N ARG A 144 -8.47 -7.47 14.87
CA ARG A 144 -8.07 -6.12 15.29
C ARG A 144 -8.79 -5.04 14.48
N GLY A 145 -8.76 -3.83 15.04
CA GLY A 145 -9.42 -2.65 14.49
C GLY A 145 -10.90 -2.59 14.86
N GLY A 146 -11.50 -1.40 14.72
CA GLY A 146 -12.92 -1.21 14.93
C GLY A 146 -13.77 -1.98 13.92
N THR A 147 -15.05 -2.19 14.26
CA THR A 147 -16.04 -2.72 13.32
C THR A 147 -16.45 -1.64 12.34
N THR A 148 -16.52 -1.98 11.06
CA THR A 148 -17.06 -1.10 10.04
C THR A 148 -17.78 -1.89 8.97
N SER A 149 -18.72 -1.24 8.31
CA SER A 149 -19.35 -1.79 7.13
C SER A 149 -18.64 -1.30 5.85
N TYR A 150 -18.33 -2.23 4.95
CA TYR A 150 -17.53 -1.98 3.74
C TYR A 150 -18.16 -2.63 2.53
N GLN A 151 -18.23 -1.88 1.42
CA GLN A 151 -18.69 -2.38 0.13
C GLN A 151 -17.64 -2.08 -0.93
N SER A 152 -17.34 -3.07 -1.77
CA SER A 152 -16.44 -2.86 -2.91
C SER A 152 -16.81 -3.74 -4.10
N THR A 153 -16.56 -3.20 -5.29
CA THR A 153 -16.88 -3.84 -6.57
C THR A 153 -15.82 -3.46 -7.61
N TYR A 154 -15.16 -4.45 -8.22
CA TYR A 154 -14.16 -4.28 -9.28
C TYR A 154 -12.94 -3.39 -8.97
N GLY A 155 -12.82 -2.85 -7.76
CA GLY A 155 -11.65 -2.11 -7.30
C GLY A 155 -10.38 -2.97 -7.29
N VAL A 156 -9.22 -2.34 -7.47
CA VAL A 156 -7.93 -3.04 -7.36
C VAL A 156 -7.74 -3.46 -5.89
N LEU A 157 -7.56 -4.75 -5.64
CA LEU A 157 -7.52 -5.34 -4.30
C LEU A 157 -6.51 -4.61 -3.40
N MET A 158 -5.31 -4.34 -3.92
CA MET A 158 -4.29 -3.62 -3.15
C MET A 158 -4.70 -2.18 -2.79
N ASP A 159 -5.35 -1.46 -3.69
CA ASP A 159 -5.80 -0.09 -3.43
C ASP A 159 -6.89 -0.06 -2.34
N GLU A 160 -7.76 -1.07 -2.33
CA GLU A 160 -8.83 -1.24 -1.35
C GLU A 160 -8.26 -1.59 0.04
N LEU A 161 -7.23 -2.44 0.11
CA LEU A 161 -6.48 -2.68 1.34
C LEU A 161 -5.80 -1.40 1.85
N ALA A 162 -5.27 -0.56 0.96
CA ALA A 162 -4.64 0.70 1.35
C ALA A 162 -5.67 1.69 1.94
N LYS A 163 -6.90 1.75 1.40
CA LYS A 163 -8.00 2.55 1.98
C LYS A 163 -8.36 2.09 3.39
N LEU A 164 -8.51 0.77 3.57
CA LEU A 164 -8.79 0.18 4.90
C LEU A 164 -7.62 0.42 5.87
N SER A 165 -6.38 0.40 5.37
CA SER A 165 -5.17 0.70 6.15
C SER A 165 -5.12 2.17 6.58
N GLU A 166 -5.49 3.10 5.70
CA GLU A 166 -5.63 4.52 6.04
C GLU A 166 -6.68 4.75 7.14
N LEU A 167 -7.83 4.09 7.03
CA LEU A 167 -8.93 4.21 7.99
C LEU A 167 -8.58 3.65 9.37
N SER A 168 -7.80 2.56 9.44
CA SER A 168 -7.57 1.81 10.67
C SER A 168 -6.17 1.92 11.26
N GLN A 169 -5.21 2.46 10.49
CA GLN A 169 -3.77 2.42 10.77
C GLN A 169 -3.18 1.00 10.85
N ILE A 170 -3.93 -0.04 10.47
CA ILE A 170 -3.48 -1.43 10.34
C ILE A 170 -2.75 -1.59 9.02
N GLY A 171 -1.53 -2.13 9.04
CA GLY A 171 -0.76 -2.44 7.85
C GLY A 171 -1.07 -3.84 7.31
N THR A 172 -0.67 -4.09 6.07
CA THR A 172 -0.68 -5.43 5.46
C THR A 172 0.70 -5.78 4.93
N ARG A 173 1.06 -7.06 4.91
CA ARG A 173 2.30 -7.51 4.28
C ARG A 173 2.17 -8.91 3.72
N VAL A 174 3.04 -9.21 2.75
CA VAL A 174 3.24 -10.56 2.22
C VAL A 174 4.68 -10.93 2.49
N ILE A 175 4.91 -11.90 3.37
CA ILE A 175 6.23 -12.34 3.80
C ILE A 175 6.61 -13.61 3.03
N LEU A 176 7.85 -13.66 2.54
CA LEU A 176 8.41 -14.86 1.95
C LEU A 176 8.86 -15.83 3.06
N ASP A 177 8.19 -16.97 3.17
CA ASP A 177 8.65 -18.12 3.94
C ASP A 177 9.43 -19.07 3.01
N TYR A 178 10.76 -18.94 3.03
CA TYR A 178 11.64 -19.69 2.14
C TYR A 178 11.66 -21.19 2.46
N ALA A 179 11.51 -21.55 3.75
CA ALA A 179 11.54 -22.94 4.20
C ALA A 179 10.24 -23.66 3.82
N GLY A 180 9.09 -23.01 4.05
CA GLY A 180 7.77 -23.54 3.68
C GLY A 180 7.43 -23.41 2.19
N LYS A 181 8.24 -22.67 1.42
CA LYS A 181 7.95 -22.26 0.03
C LYS A 181 6.57 -21.59 -0.08
N LYS A 182 6.30 -20.67 0.85
CA LYS A 182 5.04 -19.92 0.93
C LYS A 182 5.25 -18.42 0.89
N LEU A 183 4.24 -17.73 0.39
CA LEU A 183 4.03 -16.30 0.55
C LEU A 183 2.91 -16.13 1.57
N ARG A 184 3.21 -15.64 2.77
CA ARG A 184 2.22 -15.49 3.84
C ARG A 184 1.69 -14.08 3.86
N PHE A 185 0.39 -13.91 3.57
CA PHE A 185 -0.32 -12.66 3.82
C PHE A 185 -0.68 -12.56 5.29
N GLU A 186 -0.43 -11.39 5.88
CA GLU A 186 -0.86 -11.06 7.23
C GLU A 186 -1.10 -9.55 7.37
N THR A 187 -1.89 -9.20 8.39
CA THR A 187 -2.07 -7.83 8.85
C THR A 187 -1.18 -7.56 10.06
N VAL A 188 -0.77 -6.31 10.23
CA VAL A 188 0.14 -5.87 11.29
C VAL A 188 -0.34 -4.58 11.93
N THR A 189 -0.06 -4.43 13.21
CA THR A 189 -0.36 -3.23 14.00
C THR A 189 0.94 -2.62 14.50
N GLY A 190 1.01 -1.30 14.51
CA GLY A 190 2.10 -0.57 15.14
C GLY A 190 2.11 -0.76 16.65
N VAL A 191 3.30 -0.77 17.25
CA VAL A 191 3.46 -0.65 18.69
C VAL A 191 3.44 0.83 19.07
N ASP A 192 2.68 1.19 20.11
CA ASP A 192 2.75 2.53 20.69
C ASP A 192 4.05 2.69 21.47
N ARG A 193 4.98 3.46 20.90
CA ARG A 193 6.28 3.83 21.47
C ARG A 193 6.38 5.35 21.67
N THR A 194 5.25 6.04 21.74
CA THR A 194 5.22 7.47 22.04
C THR A 194 5.79 7.72 23.44
N TYR A 195 6.32 8.93 23.66
CA TYR A 195 6.92 9.31 24.94
C TYR A 195 5.96 9.16 26.12
N ASN A 196 4.66 9.39 25.88
CA ASN A 196 3.61 9.31 26.89
C ASN A 196 2.83 7.98 26.86
N ASN A 197 3.34 6.94 26.19
CA ASN A 197 2.66 5.67 26.11
C ASN A 197 2.43 5.08 27.52
N THR A 198 1.24 4.55 27.77
CA THR A 198 0.84 4.01 29.08
C THR A 198 0.99 2.49 29.17
N ALA A 199 1.32 1.83 28.05
CA ALA A 199 1.46 0.38 27.95
C ALA A 199 2.82 -0.13 28.49
N GLY A 200 3.76 0.77 28.82
CA GLY A 200 5.09 0.41 29.30
C GLY A 200 6.04 -0.04 28.18
N ASN A 201 5.71 0.25 26.93
CA ASN A 201 6.59 -0.03 25.80
C ASN A 201 7.80 0.90 25.84
N GLY A 202 8.94 0.38 25.36
CA GLY A 202 10.13 1.21 25.12
C GLY A 202 9.81 2.34 24.14
N TRP A 203 10.06 3.58 24.58
CA TRP A 203 9.81 4.80 23.83
C TRP A 203 10.81 4.99 22.68
N ALA A 204 10.35 5.59 21.59
CA ALA A 204 11.17 6.01 20.46
C ALA A 204 10.87 7.49 20.16
N VAL A 205 11.88 8.35 20.37
CA VAL A 205 11.78 9.78 20.08
C VAL A 205 12.80 10.16 19.02
N PHE A 206 12.34 10.78 17.93
CA PHE A 206 13.18 11.28 16.85
C PHE A 206 13.40 12.78 17.01
N SER A 207 14.66 13.19 17.16
CA SER A 207 15.05 14.58 17.36
C SER A 207 16.51 14.83 17.01
N GLN A 208 16.79 15.97 16.36
CA GLN A 208 18.17 16.43 16.19
C GLN A 208 18.89 16.64 17.54
N LYS A 209 18.15 17.00 18.61
CA LYS A 209 18.73 17.15 19.96
C LYS A 209 19.25 15.86 20.56
N PHE A 210 18.75 14.71 20.10
CA PHE A 210 19.22 13.39 20.51
C PHE A 210 20.21 12.79 19.52
N SER A 211 20.63 13.57 18.51
CA SER A 211 21.58 13.14 17.48
C SER A 211 21.16 11.87 16.73
N ASN A 212 19.85 11.59 16.68
CA ASN A 212 19.30 10.45 15.94
C ASN A 212 18.50 10.89 14.70
N VAL A 213 18.46 12.18 14.41
CA VAL A 213 17.99 12.77 13.16
C VAL A 213 19.09 13.67 12.62
N GLU A 214 19.54 13.42 11.40
CA GLU A 214 20.60 14.20 10.75
C GLU A 214 20.01 15.29 9.86
N LYS A 215 19.19 14.88 8.89
CA LYS A 215 18.51 15.73 7.92
C LYS A 215 17.02 15.51 8.03
N ARG A 216 16.23 16.55 7.78
CA ARG A 216 14.77 16.49 7.86
C ARG A 216 14.06 17.38 6.87
N VAL A 217 12.87 16.97 6.47
CA VAL A 217 11.90 17.75 5.71
C VAL A 217 10.56 17.63 6.41
N LEU A 218 9.95 18.76 6.75
CA LEU A 218 8.58 18.84 7.24
C LEU A 218 7.67 19.37 6.14
N THR A 219 6.56 18.68 5.91
CA THR A 219 5.50 19.12 5.00
C THR A 219 4.16 19.15 5.74
N GLN A 220 3.49 20.30 5.72
CA GLN A 220 2.14 20.47 6.25
C GLN A 220 1.23 21.05 5.18
N SER A 221 0.04 20.48 5.01
CA SER A 221 -0.91 20.97 4.00
C SER A 221 -2.36 20.67 4.35
N ILE A 222 -3.24 21.61 3.98
CA ILE A 222 -4.69 21.47 4.04
C ILE A 222 -5.36 21.64 2.67
N ALA A 223 -4.57 21.59 1.59
CA ALA A 223 -5.06 21.81 0.22
C ALA A 223 -6.21 20.85 -0.13
N ASP A 224 -5.99 19.56 0.14
CA ASP A 224 -6.99 18.50 -0.04
C ASP A 224 -7.81 18.19 1.22
N TYR A 225 -7.47 18.74 2.38
CA TYR A 225 -8.12 18.35 3.64
C TYR A 225 -9.64 18.54 3.58
N ARG A 226 -10.39 17.52 4.02
CA ARG A 226 -11.85 17.54 4.19
C ARG A 226 -12.21 16.93 5.54
N ASN A 227 -13.22 17.51 6.19
CA ASN A 227 -13.67 17.10 7.53
C ASN A 227 -15.18 17.12 7.69
N MET A 228 -15.93 17.49 6.65
CA MET A 228 -17.38 17.42 6.63
C MET A 228 -17.82 16.67 5.38
N ALA A 229 -18.77 15.74 5.51
CA ALA A 229 -19.27 14.95 4.38
C ALA A 229 -20.80 15.01 4.27
N TYR A 230 -21.28 15.26 3.05
CA TYR A 230 -22.66 14.98 2.65
C TYR A 230 -22.68 13.61 1.97
N VAL A 231 -23.28 12.61 2.62
CA VAL A 231 -23.37 11.25 2.08
C VAL A 231 -24.78 11.01 1.57
N ALA A 232 -24.91 10.91 0.26
CA ALA A 232 -26.19 10.91 -0.42
C ALA A 232 -26.55 9.50 -0.91
N GLY A 233 -27.46 8.84 -0.19
CA GLY A 233 -28.00 7.53 -0.49
C GLY A 233 -29.07 7.55 -1.58
N GLN A 234 -29.96 6.55 -1.53
CA GLN A 234 -31.06 6.38 -2.47
C GLN A 234 -32.14 7.48 -2.31
N GLY A 235 -33.00 7.60 -3.32
CA GLY A 235 -34.04 8.64 -3.41
C GLY A 235 -33.66 9.76 -4.38
N GLU A 236 -34.65 10.58 -4.71
CA GLU A 236 -34.53 11.70 -5.65
C GLU A 236 -35.01 12.99 -4.99
N GLU A 237 -34.42 14.12 -5.40
CA GLU A 237 -34.80 15.46 -4.92
C GLU A 237 -34.93 15.53 -3.39
N ALA A 238 -36.09 15.96 -2.88
CA ALA A 238 -36.37 16.12 -1.45
C ALA A 238 -36.46 14.78 -0.68
N ASP A 239 -36.71 13.67 -1.37
CA ASP A 239 -36.82 12.34 -0.77
C ASP A 239 -35.46 11.62 -0.71
N ARG A 240 -34.38 12.28 -1.15
CA ARG A 240 -33.04 11.72 -1.11
C ARG A 240 -32.52 11.60 0.32
N GLU A 241 -32.11 10.39 0.68
CA GLU A 241 -31.48 10.14 1.98
C GLU A 241 -30.10 10.80 2.03
N ILE A 242 -29.87 11.64 3.04
CA ILE A 242 -28.60 12.34 3.27
C ILE A 242 -28.17 12.12 4.72
N VAL A 243 -26.95 11.62 4.90
CA VAL A 243 -26.27 11.58 6.20
C VAL A 243 -25.15 12.61 6.21
N LEU A 244 -25.11 13.43 7.25
CA LEU A 244 -24.08 14.44 7.46
C LEU A 244 -23.06 13.95 8.50
N LEU A 245 -21.78 14.11 8.18
CA LEU A 245 -20.68 13.88 9.13
C LEU A 245 -19.92 15.19 9.32
N GLY A 246 -19.59 15.57 10.55
CA GLY A 246 -18.85 16.80 10.86
C GLY A 246 -19.65 18.08 10.65
N ASP A 247 -20.98 18.01 10.78
CA ASP A 247 -21.88 19.14 10.50
C ASP A 247 -21.81 20.26 11.56
N GLU A 248 -21.26 19.95 12.74
CA GLU A 248 -20.98 20.92 13.80
C GLU A 248 -19.92 21.96 13.42
N LEU A 249 -19.12 21.69 12.38
CA LEU A 249 -18.09 22.59 11.88
C LEU A 249 -18.69 23.73 11.06
N THR A 250 -18.14 24.94 11.21
CA THR A 250 -18.67 26.14 10.57
C THR A 250 -17.56 27.02 9.99
N GLY A 251 -17.93 27.90 9.06
CA GLY A 251 -17.01 28.88 8.47
C GLY A 251 -15.76 28.25 7.86
N TYR A 252 -14.58 28.83 8.15
CA TYR A 252 -13.29 28.37 7.62
C TYR A 252 -12.83 27.01 8.16
N ASP A 253 -13.43 26.54 9.25
CA ASP A 253 -13.11 25.23 9.85
C ASP A 253 -13.87 24.08 9.17
N ARG A 254 -14.89 24.39 8.36
CA ARG A 254 -15.68 23.41 7.59
C ARG A 254 -15.11 23.24 6.18
N ARG A 255 -14.74 22.01 5.82
CA ARG A 255 -14.24 21.64 4.48
C ARG A 255 -14.95 20.40 3.98
N GLU A 256 -15.74 20.58 2.93
CA GLU A 256 -16.80 19.65 2.56
C GLU A 256 -16.40 18.70 1.43
N VAL A 257 -16.90 17.46 1.51
CA VAL A 257 -16.89 16.47 0.43
C VAL A 257 -18.30 15.93 0.23
N TYR A 258 -18.70 15.77 -1.02
CA TYR A 258 -19.93 15.07 -1.38
C TYR A 258 -19.61 13.62 -1.73
N VAL A 259 -20.42 12.69 -1.23
CA VAL A 259 -20.25 11.25 -1.41
C VAL A 259 -21.53 10.68 -2.00
N ASP A 260 -21.46 10.21 -3.25
CA ASP A 260 -22.54 9.46 -3.86
C ASP A 260 -22.52 8.02 -3.36
N ALA A 261 -23.58 7.61 -2.68
CA ALA A 261 -23.73 6.31 -2.05
C ALA A 261 -25.07 5.64 -2.43
N ARG A 262 -25.62 6.00 -3.60
CA ARG A 262 -26.85 5.39 -4.15
C ARG A 262 -26.75 3.88 -4.38
N ASP A 263 -25.52 3.36 -4.49
CA ASP A 263 -25.21 1.93 -4.61
C ASP A 263 -25.49 1.13 -3.33
N ILE A 264 -25.69 1.80 -2.19
CA ILE A 264 -26.06 1.16 -0.93
C ILE A 264 -27.59 0.96 -0.90
N GLY A 265 -28.02 -0.30 -0.92
CA GLY A 265 -29.43 -0.67 -0.82
C GLY A 265 -30.00 -0.49 0.60
N LYS A 266 -31.33 -0.32 0.71
CA LYS A 266 -32.02 -0.17 2.01
C LYS A 266 -31.82 -1.34 2.98
N ASP A 267 -31.68 -2.56 2.46
CA ASP A 267 -31.44 -3.78 3.24
C ASP A 267 -29.95 -4.13 3.31
N SER A 268 -29.06 -3.19 2.97
CA SER A 268 -27.61 -3.41 3.04
C SER A 268 -27.11 -3.37 4.48
N ASP A 269 -26.18 -4.27 4.82
CA ASP A 269 -25.40 -4.18 6.06
C ASP A 269 -24.39 -3.02 6.03
N VAL A 270 -24.29 -2.30 4.92
CA VAL A 270 -23.42 -1.14 4.74
C VAL A 270 -24.15 0.16 4.97
N THR A 271 -23.60 1.01 5.82
CA THR A 271 -24.22 2.29 6.21
C THR A 271 -23.64 3.47 5.45
N LEU A 272 -24.47 4.49 5.21
CA LEU A 272 -24.01 5.77 4.65
C LEU A 272 -22.95 6.44 5.55
N ALA A 273 -23.10 6.32 6.87
CA ALA A 273 -22.14 6.87 7.82
C ALA A 273 -20.74 6.25 7.66
N ASP A 274 -20.63 4.93 7.53
CA ASP A 274 -19.32 4.28 7.34
C ASP A 274 -18.72 4.58 5.97
N ARG A 275 -19.54 4.66 4.91
CA ARG A 275 -19.09 5.14 3.59
C ARG A 275 -18.51 6.56 3.68
N GLY A 276 -19.17 7.45 4.42
CA GLY A 276 -18.70 8.81 4.67
C GLY A 276 -17.38 8.85 5.45
N LYS A 277 -17.23 8.07 6.52
CA LYS A 277 -15.98 7.98 7.31
C LYS A 277 -14.83 7.47 6.45
N ALA A 278 -15.05 6.39 5.69
CA ALA A 278 -14.05 5.85 4.77
C ALA A 278 -13.64 6.90 3.73
N LYS A 279 -14.60 7.68 3.21
CA LYS A 279 -14.30 8.74 2.25
C LYS A 279 -13.52 9.90 2.87
N LEU A 280 -13.88 10.35 4.07
CA LEU A 280 -13.16 11.40 4.79
C LEU A 280 -11.71 11.00 5.11
N ALA A 281 -11.46 9.73 5.44
CA ALA A 281 -10.11 9.21 5.65
C ALA A 281 -9.19 9.35 4.41
N GLU A 282 -9.76 9.51 3.20
CA GLU A 282 -8.96 9.79 1.99
C GLU A 282 -8.45 11.24 1.90
N TYR A 283 -8.92 12.13 2.76
CA TYR A 283 -8.60 13.57 2.77
C TYR A 283 -8.04 14.04 4.12
N PRO A 284 -6.98 13.39 4.67
CA PRO A 284 -6.41 13.79 5.96
C PRO A 284 -5.74 15.17 5.84
N LYS A 285 -5.56 15.85 6.99
CA LYS A 285 -4.54 16.92 7.06
C LYS A 285 -3.19 16.28 6.79
N VAL A 286 -2.42 16.87 5.89
CA VAL A 286 -1.06 16.41 5.63
C VAL A 286 -0.17 16.94 6.73
N SER A 287 0.52 16.03 7.39
CA SER A 287 1.64 16.29 8.29
C SER A 287 2.62 15.15 8.06
N SER A 288 3.63 15.43 7.25
CA SER A 288 4.70 14.48 6.94
C SER A 288 6.03 15.03 7.43
N TYR A 289 6.76 14.17 8.12
CA TYR A 289 8.13 14.40 8.51
C TYR A 289 8.96 13.32 7.85
N GLN A 290 9.95 13.71 7.06
CA GLN A 290 10.90 12.79 6.44
C GLN A 290 12.27 13.06 7.04
N ALA A 291 13.00 12.03 7.40
CA ALA A 291 14.30 12.20 8.05
C ALA A 291 15.31 11.12 7.63
N SER A 292 16.58 11.53 7.52
CA SER A 292 17.72 10.60 7.64
C SER A 292 18.00 10.42 9.11
N VAL A 293 18.00 9.19 9.60
CA VAL A 293 18.08 8.85 11.03
C VAL A 293 19.26 7.93 11.32
N ASP A 294 19.73 7.97 12.57
CA ASP A 294 20.66 6.95 13.06
C ASP A 294 19.97 5.58 13.05
N PRO A 295 20.56 4.52 12.46
CA PRO A 295 19.93 3.20 12.37
C PRO A 295 19.86 2.44 13.70
N SER A 296 20.40 2.96 14.79
CA SER A 296 20.36 2.26 16.08
C SER A 296 18.92 2.05 16.56
N GLY A 297 18.62 0.81 16.96
CA GLY A 297 17.28 0.44 17.41
C GLY A 297 16.30 0.07 16.29
N TYR A 298 16.65 0.27 15.02
CA TYR A 298 15.81 -0.18 13.92
C TYR A 298 15.64 -1.71 13.94
N LYS A 299 14.40 -2.18 13.74
CA LYS A 299 13.95 -3.59 13.86
C LYS A 299 14.16 -4.25 15.24
N THR A 300 14.52 -3.47 16.26
CA THR A 300 14.76 -3.99 17.63
C THR A 300 14.00 -3.17 18.67
N SER A 301 14.22 -1.86 18.70
CA SER A 301 13.57 -0.90 19.58
C SER A 301 12.46 -0.10 18.91
N TRP A 302 12.42 -0.06 17.58
CA TRP A 302 11.36 0.54 16.78
C TRP A 302 11.35 -0.09 15.38
N ASP A 303 10.20 -0.14 14.73
CA ASP A 303 10.10 -0.56 13.34
C ASP A 303 8.98 0.18 12.58
N LEU A 304 8.91 -0.07 11.26
CA LEU A 304 7.81 0.34 10.40
C LEU A 304 6.45 0.04 11.05
N GLY A 305 5.59 1.05 11.08
CA GLY A 305 4.24 0.97 11.63
C GLY A 305 4.11 1.43 13.07
N ASP A 306 5.20 1.47 13.84
CA ASP A 306 5.17 1.94 15.23
C ASP A 306 4.74 3.42 15.33
N PHE A 307 4.06 3.76 16.43
CA PHE A 307 3.74 5.15 16.77
C PHE A 307 4.86 5.69 17.64
N VAL A 308 5.44 6.82 17.25
CA VAL A 308 6.64 7.40 17.85
C VAL A 308 6.47 8.89 18.04
N SER A 309 7.28 9.48 18.90
CA SER A 309 7.24 10.93 19.13
C SER A 309 8.33 11.64 18.32
N ILE A 310 7.96 12.73 17.66
CA ILE A 310 8.88 13.62 16.95
C ILE A 310 9.02 14.88 17.79
N LEU A 311 10.26 15.25 18.10
CA LEU A 311 10.59 16.48 18.80
C LEU A 311 11.53 17.33 17.96
N ASP A 312 11.02 18.44 17.47
CA ASP A 312 11.78 19.43 16.70
C ASP A 312 11.72 20.77 17.40
N THR A 313 12.75 21.06 18.19
CA THR A 313 12.76 22.27 19.03
C THR A 313 13.03 23.54 18.27
N GLU A 314 13.57 23.45 17.04
CA GLU A 314 13.78 24.62 16.18
C GLU A 314 12.44 25.07 15.59
N LEU A 315 11.60 24.12 15.16
CA LEU A 315 10.26 24.39 14.63
C LEU A 315 9.18 24.45 15.71
N GLY A 316 9.51 24.15 16.97
CA GLY A 316 8.55 24.10 18.07
C GLY A 316 7.53 22.96 17.96
N ILE A 317 7.90 21.86 17.27
CA ILE A 317 7.01 20.74 17.01
C ILE A 317 7.24 19.64 18.04
N GLN A 318 6.13 19.19 18.62
CA GLN A 318 6.04 17.96 19.39
C GLN A 318 4.79 17.23 18.91
N GLN A 319 4.97 16.12 18.21
CA GLN A 319 3.86 15.35 17.64
C GLN A 319 4.13 13.86 17.72
N ASP A 320 3.08 13.09 17.92
CA ASP A 320 3.11 11.64 17.81
C ASP A 320 2.67 11.25 16.39
N GLN A 321 3.47 10.43 15.73
CA GLN A 321 3.27 10.03 14.34
C GLN A 321 3.55 8.55 14.15
N GLN A 322 2.86 7.95 13.19
CA GLN A 322 3.13 6.58 12.76
C GLN A 322 4.30 6.56 11.77
N ILE A 323 5.22 5.60 11.91
CA ILE A 323 6.24 5.33 10.89
C ILE A 323 5.55 4.67 9.68
N ILE A 324 5.48 5.37 8.55
CA ILE A 324 4.77 4.87 7.36
C ILE A 324 5.70 4.33 6.28
N SER A 325 6.97 4.70 6.29
CA SER A 325 7.96 4.16 5.37
C SER A 325 9.35 4.16 5.98
N VAL A 326 10.13 3.12 5.65
CA VAL A 326 11.55 3.03 5.98
C VAL A 326 12.31 2.58 4.73
N LYS A 327 13.32 3.35 4.33
CA LYS A 327 14.21 3.02 3.22
C LYS A 327 15.63 2.81 3.75
N GLU A 328 16.11 1.58 3.59
CA GLU A 328 17.52 1.23 3.76
C GLU A 328 18.22 1.47 2.41
N ALA A 329 19.37 2.15 2.40
CA ALA A 329 20.20 2.28 1.21
C ALA A 329 21.66 1.95 1.54
N TRP A 330 22.35 1.29 0.61
CA TRP A 330 23.75 0.93 0.69
C TRP A 330 24.44 1.41 -0.57
N GLU A 331 25.22 2.47 -0.41
CA GLU A 331 25.98 3.12 -1.47
C GLU A 331 27.47 2.95 -1.21
N LYS A 332 28.32 3.40 -2.15
CA LYS A 332 29.77 3.38 -2.00
C LYS A 332 30.27 4.14 -0.76
N ASP A 333 29.60 5.23 -0.41
CA ASP A 333 30.01 6.15 0.67
C ASP A 333 29.42 5.78 2.04
N GLY A 334 28.59 4.74 2.12
CA GLY A 334 28.01 4.25 3.36
C GLY A 334 26.57 3.76 3.22
N ALA A 335 25.98 3.39 4.35
CA ALA A 335 24.59 3.00 4.43
C ALA A 335 23.76 4.11 5.10
N THR A 336 22.55 4.35 4.60
CA THR A 336 21.62 5.34 5.16
C THR A 336 20.28 4.71 5.52
N LEU A 337 19.61 5.33 6.49
CA LEU A 337 18.25 4.98 6.88
C LEU A 337 17.35 6.20 6.77
N GLU A 338 16.46 6.19 5.78
CA GLU A 338 15.48 7.26 5.59
C GLU A 338 14.12 6.80 6.11
N VAL A 339 13.49 7.61 6.94
CA VAL A 339 12.21 7.31 7.58
C VAL A 339 11.20 8.41 7.28
N GLU A 340 9.98 8.01 6.97
CA GLU A 340 8.85 8.91 6.78
C GLU A 340 7.78 8.63 7.83
N PHE A 341 7.29 9.70 8.44
CA PHE A 341 6.32 9.67 9.54
C PHE A 341 5.06 10.43 9.16
N GLY A 342 3.91 9.93 9.60
CA GLY A 342 2.62 10.60 9.49
C GLY A 342 1.93 10.42 8.14
N SER A 343 1.25 11.46 7.67
CA SER A 343 0.42 11.40 6.46
C SER A 343 1.06 12.23 5.34
N PRO A 344 1.63 11.59 4.30
CA PRO A 344 2.38 12.23 3.24
C PRO A 344 1.47 12.95 2.25
N LEU A 345 2.05 13.91 1.52
CA LEU A 345 1.36 14.47 0.36
C LEU A 345 1.09 13.35 -0.64
N LYS A 346 -0.18 13.22 -1.04
CA LYS A 346 -0.52 12.41 -2.21
C LYS A 346 0.09 13.08 -3.44
N THR A 347 0.61 12.27 -4.36
CA THR A 347 1.11 12.80 -5.64
C THR A 347 -0.05 13.35 -6.47
N ILE A 348 0.25 14.24 -7.43
CA ILE A 348 -0.76 14.78 -8.37
C ILE A 348 -1.52 13.65 -9.08
N TYR A 349 -0.81 12.57 -9.47
CA TYR A 349 -1.44 11.40 -10.08
C TYR A 349 -2.40 10.68 -9.12
N GLN A 350 -2.02 10.50 -7.85
CA GLN A 350 -2.89 9.91 -6.83
C GLN A 350 -4.13 10.78 -6.58
N ALA A 351 -3.98 12.11 -6.58
CA ALA A 351 -5.10 13.05 -6.47
C ALA A 351 -6.04 12.97 -7.69
N ILE A 352 -5.50 12.93 -8.91
CA ILE A 352 -6.29 12.81 -10.15
C ILE A 352 -7.04 11.46 -10.23
N LYS A 353 -6.37 10.33 -9.92
CA LYS A 353 -6.99 9.01 -9.93
C LYS A 353 -8.16 8.93 -8.94
N ARG A 354 -8.04 9.58 -7.79
CA ARG A 354 -9.12 9.69 -6.79
C ARG A 354 -10.34 10.41 -7.35
N ASP A 355 -10.14 11.51 -8.08
CA ASP A 355 -11.23 12.38 -8.54
C ASP A 355 -11.90 11.86 -9.82
N THR A 356 -11.20 11.04 -10.62
CA THR A 356 -11.71 10.44 -11.87
C THR A 356 -12.50 9.14 -11.67
N ALA A 357 -12.41 8.50 -10.50
CA ALA A 357 -13.17 7.28 -10.18
C ALA A 357 -14.72 7.48 -10.15
N VAL A 358 -15.20 8.71 -10.38
CA VAL A 358 -16.62 9.08 -10.32
C VAL A 358 -17.33 9.04 -11.68
N GLN A 359 -16.64 8.81 -12.80
CA GLN A 359 -17.31 8.85 -14.11
C GLN A 359 -16.97 7.65 -15.00
N THR A 360 -17.88 6.68 -15.07
CA THR A 360 -18.15 5.95 -16.31
C THR A 360 -19.56 5.36 -16.25
N ALA A 361 -20.54 6.11 -16.75
CA ALA A 361 -21.76 5.51 -17.25
C ALA A 361 -21.42 4.86 -18.60
N THR A 362 -21.43 3.53 -18.66
CA THR A 362 -21.22 2.80 -19.92
C THR A 362 -22.47 2.91 -20.80
N THR A 363 -22.53 3.89 -21.68
CA THR A 363 -23.43 3.82 -22.83
C THR A 363 -22.82 2.89 -23.88
N LYS A 364 -23.54 1.81 -24.22
CA LYS A 364 -23.14 0.88 -25.27
C LYS A 364 -23.10 1.63 -26.59
N GLY A 365 -21.92 1.75 -27.20
CA GLY A 365 -21.76 2.35 -28.52
C GLY A 365 -22.51 1.57 -29.60
N PRO A 366 -22.87 2.21 -30.73
CA PRO A 366 -23.51 1.53 -31.85
C PRO A 366 -22.61 0.41 -32.41
N PRO A 367 -23.20 -0.71 -32.90
CA PRO A 367 -22.43 -1.78 -33.54
C PRO A 367 -21.61 -1.24 -34.74
N GLY A 368 -20.35 -1.67 -34.85
CA GLY A 368 -19.48 -1.32 -35.98
C GLY A 368 -20.00 -1.84 -37.32
N THR A 369 -19.61 -1.19 -38.41
CA THR A 369 -20.14 -1.33 -39.77
C THR A 369 -19.99 -2.71 -40.41
N ASP A 370 -19.16 -3.60 -39.86
CA ASP A 370 -18.67 -4.77 -40.62
C ASP A 370 -19.15 -6.12 -40.06
N GLY A 371 -20.04 -6.14 -39.06
CA GLY A 371 -20.71 -7.37 -38.57
C GLY A 371 -19.83 -8.47 -37.98
N LYS A 372 -18.51 -8.40 -38.11
CA LYS A 372 -17.54 -9.32 -37.53
C LYS A 372 -17.13 -8.83 -36.15
N THR A 373 -17.50 -9.59 -35.12
CA THR A 373 -17.01 -9.34 -33.76
C THR A 373 -15.60 -9.92 -33.65
N PRO A 374 -14.55 -9.09 -33.41
CA PRO A 374 -13.22 -9.61 -33.21
C PRO A 374 -13.16 -10.50 -31.96
N THR A 375 -12.44 -11.60 -32.04
CA THR A 375 -12.06 -12.38 -30.86
C THR A 375 -10.73 -11.85 -30.36
N PHE A 376 -10.71 -11.39 -29.11
CA PHE A 376 -9.51 -10.89 -28.47
C PHE A 376 -8.81 -12.01 -27.69
N HIS A 377 -7.49 -12.09 -27.80
CA HIS A 377 -6.65 -12.97 -27.00
C HIS A 377 -5.38 -12.22 -26.56
N VAL A 378 -4.78 -12.62 -25.44
CA VAL A 378 -3.50 -12.09 -24.98
C VAL A 378 -2.40 -13.07 -25.41
N GLY A 379 -1.38 -12.59 -26.11
CA GLY A 379 -0.24 -13.41 -26.53
C GLY A 379 0.71 -13.74 -25.38
N GLU A 380 1.66 -14.64 -25.62
CA GLU A 380 2.70 -15.01 -24.63
C GLU A 380 3.61 -13.85 -24.24
N ASP A 381 3.72 -12.84 -25.10
CA ASP A 381 4.40 -11.57 -24.86
C ASP A 381 3.57 -10.54 -24.07
N GLY A 382 2.34 -10.90 -23.69
CA GLY A 382 1.43 -10.06 -22.91
C GLY A 382 0.65 -9.02 -23.72
N HIS A 383 0.76 -9.00 -25.05
CA HIS A 383 0.01 -8.06 -25.89
C HIS A 383 -1.41 -8.58 -26.23
N LEU A 384 -2.38 -7.65 -26.36
CA LEU A 384 -3.76 -7.98 -26.75
C LEU A 384 -3.90 -7.98 -28.28
N TYR A 385 -4.24 -9.13 -28.84
CA TYR A 385 -4.43 -9.33 -30.28
C TYR A 385 -5.92 -9.49 -30.61
N ALA A 386 -6.34 -8.84 -31.70
CA ALA A 386 -7.66 -9.02 -32.28
C ALA A 386 -7.58 -9.97 -33.47
N THR A 387 -8.37 -11.05 -33.43
CA THR A 387 -8.56 -11.95 -34.57
C THR A 387 -9.94 -11.74 -35.15
N TYR A 388 -9.99 -11.51 -36.46
CA TYR A 388 -11.22 -11.34 -37.21
C TYR A 388 -11.43 -12.62 -38.01
N ASN A 389 -12.40 -13.45 -37.61
CA ASN A 389 -12.84 -14.60 -38.41
C ASN A 389 -13.70 -14.14 -39.57
#